data_AF-A0AAU7Q325-F1
#
_entry.id   AF-A0AAU7Q325-F1
#
_cell.length_a   1.000
_cell.length_b   1.000
_cell.length_c   1.000
_cell.angle_alpha   90.00
_cell.angle_beta   90.00
_cell.angle_gamma   90.00
#
_symmetry.space_group_name_H-M   'P 1'
#
loop_
_entity.id
_entity.type
_entity.pdbx_description
1 polymer ?
#
loop_
_entity_poly.entity_id
_entity_poly.type
_entity_poly.pdbx_seq_one_letter_code
_entity_poly.pdbx_strand_id
1 'polypeptide(L)'
;MKNIMLIGGGVGNAVLFSIGKACLENNNKVLYFAGYKKLSDVFKRALIERASNAVVWACEEGLIDTSRDQDKSFHGNIVDAIISYQQGKLGINLNAIDKIITIGSDKMMKAVNDARKTILKPYLKSSHIAISSVNSPMQCMMKEICAQCVQQHINTETGERSFVYSCSNQDQDMEFIDFDFLSERLKQNSLQEKLTAKWIDHVQRH
;
A
#
# COMPACT_ATOMS: atom_id res chain seq x y z
N MET A 1 -5.26 11.47 19.48
CA MET A 1 -4.74 11.98 18.19
C MET A 1 -3.50 11.19 17.83
N LYS A 2 -3.47 10.59 16.64
CA LYS A 2 -2.31 9.89 16.07
C LYS A 2 -1.95 10.49 14.70
N ASN A 3 -0.71 10.34 14.26
CA ASN A 3 -0.31 10.64 12.88
C ASN A 3 -0.25 9.34 12.08
N ILE A 4 -1.04 9.28 11.01
CA ILE A 4 -1.23 8.10 10.17
C ILE A 4 -0.61 8.39 8.80
N MET A 5 0.24 7.48 8.34
CA MET A 5 0.80 7.50 7.00
C MET A 5 0.08 6.48 6.14
N LEU A 6 -0.57 6.93 5.07
CA LEU A 6 -1.24 6.07 4.09
C LEU A 6 -0.38 5.99 2.83
N ILE A 7 -0.10 4.79 2.34
CA ILE A 7 0.75 4.56 1.16
C ILE A 7 -0.02 3.70 0.16
N GLY A 8 -0.47 4.31 -0.93
CA GLY A 8 -1.31 3.68 -1.93
C GLY A 8 -0.64 3.54 -3.28
N GLY A 9 -0.75 2.36 -3.90
CA GLY A 9 -0.28 2.11 -5.26
C GLY A 9 -1.43 1.81 -6.22
N GLY A 10 -1.58 2.60 -7.28
CA GLY A 10 -2.61 2.41 -8.31
C GLY A 10 -4.01 2.33 -7.70
N VAL A 11 -4.71 1.22 -7.94
CA VAL A 11 -6.06 0.96 -7.39
C VAL A 11 -6.10 0.83 -5.87
N GLY A 12 -4.96 0.59 -5.20
CA GLY A 12 -4.88 0.60 -3.73
C GLY A 12 -5.32 1.93 -3.12
N ASN A 13 -5.19 3.03 -3.87
CA ASN A 13 -5.71 4.34 -3.48
C ASN A 13 -7.24 4.38 -3.31
N ALA A 14 -7.98 3.47 -3.96
CA ALA A 14 -9.44 3.44 -3.91
C ALA A 14 -9.98 3.07 -2.52
N VAL A 15 -9.21 2.28 -1.77
CA VAL A 15 -9.56 1.87 -0.41
C VAL A 15 -9.04 2.89 0.61
N LEU A 16 -7.84 3.43 0.38
CA LEU A 16 -7.18 4.29 1.35
C LEU A 16 -7.88 5.62 1.60
N PHE A 17 -8.58 6.22 0.63
CA PHE A 17 -9.29 7.49 0.91
C PHE A 17 -10.47 7.30 1.88
N SER A 18 -11.10 6.12 1.97
CA SER A 18 -12.15 5.88 2.96
C SER A 18 -11.54 5.70 4.36
N ILE A 19 -10.41 5.01 4.45
CA ILE A 19 -9.61 4.90 5.67
C ILE A 19 -9.12 6.28 6.13
N GLY A 20 -8.60 7.11 5.21
CA GLY A 20 -8.14 8.47 5.49
C GLY A 20 -9.27 9.35 6.02
N LYS A 21 -10.45 9.32 5.39
CA LYS A 21 -11.64 10.02 5.88
C LYS A 21 -11.98 9.61 7.32
N ALA A 22 -12.06 8.31 7.60
CA ALA A 22 -12.34 7.81 8.95
C ALA A 22 -11.26 8.21 9.97
N CYS A 23 -9.98 8.27 9.56
CA CYS A 23 -8.90 8.75 10.41
C CYS A 23 -9.11 10.22 10.80
N LEU A 24 -9.46 11.08 9.84
CA LEU A 24 -9.71 12.51 10.06
C LEU A 24 -10.92 12.73 10.98
N GLU A 25 -12.02 12.00 10.76
CA GLU A 25 -13.23 12.04 11.61
C GLU A 25 -12.93 11.65 13.08
N ASN A 26 -11.91 10.83 13.31
CA ASN A 26 -11.41 10.45 14.63
C ASN A 26 -10.31 11.38 15.17
N ASN A 27 -10.18 12.60 14.63
CA ASN A 27 -9.18 13.59 15.02
C ASN A 27 -7.72 13.11 14.93
N ASN A 28 -7.42 12.26 13.93
CA ASN A 28 -6.06 11.91 13.57
C ASN A 28 -5.57 12.80 12.43
N LYS A 29 -4.24 12.88 12.27
CA LYS A 29 -3.63 13.52 11.12
C LYS A 29 -3.23 12.47 10.09
N VAL A 30 -3.41 12.76 8.81
CA VAL A 30 -3.16 11.84 7.70
C VAL A 30 -2.17 12.46 6.73
N LEU A 31 -1.01 11.81 6.59
CA LEU A 31 -0.05 12.02 5.51
C LEU A 31 -0.26 10.94 4.46
N TYR A 32 -0.57 11.34 3.23
CA TYR A 32 -0.96 10.41 2.18
C TYR A 32 0.10 10.38 1.07
N PHE A 33 0.60 9.20 0.72
CA PHE A 33 1.45 8.97 -0.44
C PHE A 33 0.65 8.23 -1.51
N ALA A 34 0.34 8.90 -2.62
CA ALA A 34 -0.46 8.37 -3.72
C ALA A 34 0.46 8.06 -4.91
N GLY A 35 0.75 6.78 -5.11
CA GLY A 35 1.64 6.28 -6.17
C GLY A 35 0.89 5.79 -7.41
N TYR A 36 1.36 6.21 -8.57
CA TYR A 36 0.84 5.81 -9.89
C TYR A 36 1.97 5.47 -10.85
N LYS A 37 1.71 4.55 -11.79
CA LYS A 37 2.65 4.33 -12.90
C LYS A 37 2.44 5.38 -13.97
N LYS A 38 1.17 5.59 -14.36
CA LYS A 38 0.81 6.51 -15.43
C LYS A 38 0.05 7.73 -14.94
N LEU A 39 0.20 8.84 -15.65
CA LEU A 39 -0.59 10.05 -15.38
C LEU A 39 -2.09 9.81 -15.61
N SER A 40 -2.43 8.98 -16.60
CA SER A 40 -3.82 8.58 -16.90
C SER A 40 -4.47 7.73 -15.81
N ASP A 41 -3.67 7.11 -14.92
CA ASP A 41 -4.18 6.24 -13.87
C ASP A 41 -4.62 7.03 -12.63
N VAL A 42 -4.41 8.35 -12.59
CA VAL A 42 -4.82 9.18 -11.45
C VAL A 42 -6.34 9.30 -11.42
N PHE A 43 -6.96 8.90 -10.31
CA PHE A 43 -8.41 8.91 -10.15
C PHE A 43 -8.83 9.48 -8.79
N LYS A 44 -10.07 9.98 -8.73
CA LYS A 44 -10.75 10.44 -7.50
C LYS A 44 -9.88 11.39 -6.65
N ARG A 45 -9.12 12.25 -7.31
CA ARG A 45 -8.19 13.21 -6.70
C ARG A 45 -8.81 14.00 -5.55
N ALA A 46 -9.99 14.59 -5.78
CA ALA A 46 -10.71 15.34 -4.74
C ALA A 46 -11.15 14.49 -3.52
N LEU A 47 -11.27 13.17 -3.65
CA LEU A 47 -11.52 12.29 -2.49
C LEU A 47 -10.24 12.03 -1.70
N ILE A 48 -9.11 11.80 -2.38
CA ILE A 48 -7.80 11.61 -1.75
C ILE A 48 -7.39 12.88 -0.99
N GLU A 49 -7.57 14.05 -1.61
CA GLU A 49 -7.29 15.34 -0.97
C GLU A 49 -8.14 15.54 0.29
N ARG A 50 -9.47 15.31 0.21
CA ARG A 50 -10.37 15.44 1.37
C ARG A 50 -10.11 14.40 2.48
N ALA A 51 -9.46 13.28 2.15
CA ALA A 51 -9.13 12.22 3.09
C ALA A 51 -7.75 12.40 3.75
N SER A 52 -7.08 13.54 3.55
CA SER A 52 -5.71 13.76 4.02
C SER A 52 -5.45 15.19 4.47
N ASN A 53 -4.51 15.37 5.41
CA ASN A 53 -3.99 16.69 5.73
C ASN A 53 -3.00 17.16 4.65
N ALA A 54 -2.20 16.25 4.11
CA ALA A 54 -1.28 16.49 2.99
C ALA A 54 -1.15 15.25 2.12
N VAL A 55 -1.01 15.44 0.81
CA VAL A 55 -0.75 14.39 -0.18
C VAL A 55 0.60 14.61 -0.87
N VAL A 56 1.36 13.54 -1.01
CA VAL A 56 2.50 13.45 -1.92
C VAL A 56 2.08 12.55 -3.08
N TRP A 57 1.92 13.16 -4.25
CA TRP A 57 1.58 12.50 -5.51
C TRP A 57 2.86 12.00 -6.17
N ALA A 58 3.07 10.69 -6.22
CA ALA A 58 4.22 10.09 -6.90
C ALA A 58 3.75 9.45 -8.21
N CYS A 59 4.40 9.78 -9.32
CA CYS A 59 4.11 9.13 -10.61
C CYS A 59 5.39 8.85 -11.39
N GLU A 60 5.49 7.65 -11.96
CA GLU A 60 6.66 7.22 -12.75
C GLU A 60 6.75 7.87 -14.13
N GLU A 61 5.63 8.36 -14.70
CA GLU A 61 5.60 9.04 -16.01
C GLU A 61 5.84 10.56 -15.95
N GLY A 62 5.67 11.19 -14.79
CA GLY A 62 5.83 12.63 -14.67
C GLY A 62 5.28 13.23 -13.37
N LEU A 63 5.14 14.56 -13.35
CA LEU A 63 4.55 15.28 -12.22
C LEU A 63 3.03 15.38 -12.37
N ILE A 64 2.34 15.25 -11.24
CA ILE A 64 0.90 15.45 -11.10
C ILE A 64 0.69 16.85 -10.52
N ASP A 65 -0.05 17.70 -11.21
CA ASP A 65 -0.36 19.04 -10.71
C ASP A 65 -1.01 18.96 -9.32
N THR A 66 -0.67 19.88 -8.41
CA THR A 66 -1.29 19.96 -7.08
C THR A 66 -2.25 21.15 -7.01
N SER A 67 -3.31 21.02 -6.22
CA SER A 67 -4.40 22.02 -6.09
C SER A 67 -4.37 22.70 -4.72
N ARG A 68 -3.53 22.19 -3.80
CA ARG A 68 -3.38 22.66 -2.43
C ARG A 68 -1.91 22.90 -2.14
N ASP A 69 -1.59 23.98 -1.43
CA ASP A 69 -0.21 24.42 -1.18
C ASP A 69 0.62 23.40 -0.37
N GLN A 70 -0.05 22.66 0.52
CA GLN A 70 0.57 21.63 1.33
C GLN A 70 0.82 20.32 0.58
N ASP A 71 0.18 20.11 -0.58
CA ASP A 71 0.40 18.92 -1.38
C ASP A 71 1.65 19.06 -2.23
N LYS A 72 2.28 17.92 -2.55
CA LYS A 72 3.51 17.86 -3.35
C LYS A 72 3.37 16.83 -4.46
N SER A 73 4.18 17.00 -5.50
CA SER A 73 4.34 15.99 -6.53
C SER A 73 5.80 15.58 -6.66
N PHE A 74 5.99 14.32 -7.02
CA PHE A 74 7.28 13.69 -7.20
C PHE A 74 7.25 12.82 -8.45
N HIS A 75 8.26 12.97 -9.31
CA HIS A 75 8.43 12.14 -10.50
C HIS A 75 9.33 10.95 -10.13
N GLY A 76 8.73 9.76 -10.06
CA GLY A 76 9.40 8.52 -9.68
C GLY A 76 8.48 7.59 -8.88
N ASN A 77 9.08 6.57 -8.25
CA ASN A 77 8.32 5.60 -7.47
C ASN A 77 7.96 6.13 -6.07
N ILE A 78 7.10 5.39 -5.38
CA ILE A 78 6.55 5.80 -4.07
C ILE A 78 7.59 5.82 -2.95
N VAL A 79 8.60 4.94 -2.99
CA VAL A 79 9.64 4.87 -1.96
C VAL A 79 10.55 6.09 -2.05
N ASP A 80 10.97 6.44 -3.27
CA ASP A 80 11.78 7.64 -3.52
C ASP A 80 11.02 8.91 -3.16
N ALA A 81 9.70 8.95 -3.39
CA ALA A 81 8.86 10.06 -2.96
C ALA A 81 8.86 10.24 -1.43
N ILE A 82 8.85 9.14 -0.66
CA ILE A 82 8.92 9.19 0.81
C ILE A 82 10.28 9.73 1.28
N ILE A 83 11.37 9.28 0.64
CA ILE A 83 12.72 9.77 0.94
C ILE A 83 12.84 11.27 0.63
N SER A 84 12.34 11.70 -0.54
CA SER A 84 12.35 13.10 -0.95
C SER A 84 11.52 13.97 -0.01
N TYR A 85 10.34 13.51 0.40
CA TYR A 85 9.51 14.21 1.37
C TYR A 85 10.24 14.44 2.69
N GLN A 86 10.98 13.44 3.18
CA GLN A 86 11.77 13.57 4.41
C GLN A 86 12.87 14.63 4.32
N GLN A 87 13.53 14.74 3.16
CA GLN A 87 14.57 15.74 2.93
C GLN A 87 14.00 17.17 2.84
N GLY A 88 12.78 17.32 2.32
CA GLY A 88 12.12 18.61 2.12
C GLY A 88 11.40 19.22 3.33
N LYS A 89 11.23 18.47 4.45
CA LYS A 89 10.65 18.89 5.75
C LYS A 89 9.46 19.87 5.68
N LEU A 90 8.45 19.60 4.85
CA LEU A 90 7.21 20.37 4.81
C LEU A 90 6.03 19.48 5.20
N GLY A 91 5.40 19.75 6.35
CA GLY A 91 4.21 19.04 6.82
C GLY A 91 4.44 18.14 8.04
N ILE A 92 3.81 16.96 8.05
CA ILE A 92 3.89 15.98 9.13
C ILE A 92 5.27 15.30 9.11
N ASN A 93 6.03 15.41 10.19
CA ASN A 93 7.34 14.78 10.32
C ASN A 93 7.21 13.24 10.35
N LEU A 94 8.04 12.53 9.58
CA LEU A 94 8.05 11.06 9.57
C LEU A 94 8.33 10.45 10.96
N ASN A 95 9.10 11.12 11.81
CA ASN A 95 9.38 10.66 13.17
C ASN A 95 8.18 10.82 14.13
N ALA A 96 7.13 11.51 13.68
CA ALA A 96 5.89 11.64 14.43
C ALA A 96 4.83 10.61 14.00
N ILE A 97 5.09 9.79 12.97
CA ILE A 97 4.13 8.80 12.47
C ILE A 97 3.96 7.66 13.49
N ASP A 98 2.70 7.41 13.86
CA ASP A 98 2.32 6.34 14.79
C ASP A 98 1.90 5.07 14.07
N LYS A 99 1.30 5.18 12.87
CA LYS A 99 0.83 4.05 12.10
C LYS A 99 1.05 4.25 10.60
N ILE A 100 1.54 3.22 9.94
CA ILE A 100 1.70 3.13 8.48
C ILE A 100 0.69 2.10 7.96
N ILE A 101 -0.06 2.45 6.92
CA ILE A 101 -0.98 1.55 6.23
C ILE A 101 -0.62 1.55 4.74
N THR A 102 -0.22 0.39 4.24
CA THR A 102 0.22 0.22 2.85
C THR A 102 -0.75 -0.65 2.07
N ILE A 103 -1.23 -0.18 0.92
CA ILE A 103 -2.12 -0.93 0.03
C ILE A 103 -1.67 -0.74 -1.41
N GLY A 104 -1.28 -1.81 -2.08
CA GLY A 104 -0.88 -1.80 -3.48
C GLY A 104 -0.48 -3.19 -3.95
N SER A 105 0.42 -3.28 -4.93
CA SER A 105 0.98 -4.57 -5.34
C SER A 105 1.84 -5.18 -4.23
N ASP A 106 1.96 -6.50 -4.23
CA ASP A 106 2.89 -7.28 -3.40
C ASP A 106 4.31 -6.71 -3.45
N LYS A 107 4.79 -6.38 -4.65
CA LYS A 107 6.12 -5.77 -4.86
C LYS A 107 6.25 -4.39 -4.21
N MET A 108 5.22 -3.54 -4.33
CA MET A 108 5.25 -2.22 -3.71
C MET A 108 5.21 -2.34 -2.18
N MET A 109 4.33 -3.18 -1.64
CA MET A 109 4.23 -3.42 -0.20
C MET A 109 5.54 -3.96 0.38
N LYS A 110 6.19 -4.89 -0.33
CA LYS A 110 7.53 -5.39 0.02
C LYS A 110 8.56 -4.27 0.02
N ALA A 111 8.64 -3.49 -1.06
CA ALA A 111 9.60 -2.39 -1.19
C ALA A 111 9.42 -1.32 -0.08
N VAL A 112 8.18 -0.99 0.28
CA VAL A 112 7.88 -0.09 1.40
C VAL A 112 8.33 -0.70 2.72
N ASN A 113 8.08 -2.00 2.97
CA ASN A 113 8.53 -2.66 4.20
C ASN A 113 10.06 -2.68 4.32
N ASP A 114 10.74 -3.01 3.23
CA ASP A 114 12.19 -3.06 3.16
C ASP A 114 12.78 -1.66 3.40
N ALA A 115 12.23 -0.63 2.76
CA ALA A 115 12.65 0.75 2.96
C ALA A 115 12.44 1.23 4.41
N ARG A 116 11.29 0.89 5.00
CA ARG A 116 10.94 1.18 6.40
C ARG A 116 11.96 0.58 7.38
N LYS A 117 12.44 -0.63 7.12
CA LYS A 117 13.44 -1.34 7.95
C LYS A 117 14.88 -0.89 7.69
N THR A 118 15.15 -0.22 6.57
CA THR A 118 16.50 0.17 6.14
C THR A 118 16.65 1.69 6.07
N ILE A 119 16.51 2.27 4.88
CA ILE A 119 16.81 3.67 4.57
C ILE A 119 15.90 4.67 5.30
N LEU A 120 14.66 4.30 5.62
CA LEU A 120 13.72 5.14 6.36
C LEU A 120 13.77 4.92 7.87
N LYS A 121 14.43 3.87 8.34
CA LYS A 121 14.51 3.51 9.77
C LYS A 121 14.96 4.68 10.66
N PRO A 122 15.98 5.50 10.29
CA PRO A 122 16.41 6.63 11.13
C PRO A 122 15.40 7.77 11.23
N TYR A 123 14.43 7.82 10.33
CA TYR A 123 13.47 8.92 10.21
C TYR A 123 12.09 8.58 10.74
N LEU A 124 11.81 7.31 11.04
CA LEU A 124 10.54 6.84 11.54
C LEU A 124 10.60 6.65 13.06
N LYS A 125 9.46 6.88 13.72
CA LYS A 125 9.30 6.64 15.15
C LYS A 125 9.60 5.17 15.45
N SER A 126 10.52 4.84 16.34
CA SER A 126 10.90 3.42 16.58
C SER A 126 9.72 2.50 16.96
N SER A 127 8.67 3.05 17.60
CA SER A 127 7.48 2.33 18.04
C SER A 127 6.28 2.44 17.08
N HIS A 128 6.49 2.83 15.82
CA HIS A 128 5.39 2.90 14.84
C HIS A 128 4.85 1.50 14.55
N ILE A 129 3.55 1.42 14.29
CA ILE A 129 2.90 0.18 13.82
C ILE A 129 2.83 0.23 12.29
N ALA A 130 3.22 -0.83 11.60
CA ALA A 130 3.17 -0.91 10.14
C ALA A 130 2.32 -2.09 9.68
N ILE A 131 1.28 -1.83 8.89
CA ILE A 131 0.42 -2.86 8.33
C ILE A 131 0.37 -2.78 6.81
N SER A 132 0.21 -3.94 6.19
CA SER A 132 -0.12 -4.08 4.77
C SER A 132 -1.47 -4.76 4.63
N SER A 133 -2.31 -4.23 3.75
CA SER A 133 -3.55 -4.92 3.37
C SER A 133 -3.23 -5.97 2.30
N VAL A 134 -3.04 -7.20 2.75
CA VAL A 134 -2.51 -8.29 1.93
C VAL A 134 -3.53 -8.73 0.89
N ASN A 135 -3.10 -8.83 -0.36
CA ASN A 135 -3.93 -9.17 -1.51
C ASN A 135 -3.85 -10.66 -1.89
N SER A 136 -3.76 -11.58 -0.91
CA SER A 136 -3.70 -13.02 -1.16
C SER A 136 -4.87 -13.49 -2.05
N PRO A 137 -4.65 -14.48 -2.95
CA PRO A 137 -5.74 -15.01 -3.78
C PRO A 137 -6.88 -15.54 -2.90
N MET A 138 -8.13 -15.26 -3.25
CA MET A 138 -9.29 -15.68 -2.47
C MET A 138 -10.27 -16.47 -3.34
N GLN A 139 -10.95 -17.46 -2.74
CA GLN A 139 -11.99 -18.24 -3.39
C GLN A 139 -13.32 -18.13 -2.63
N CYS A 140 -13.41 -18.69 -1.42
CA CYS A 140 -14.68 -18.68 -0.67
C CYS A 140 -14.99 -17.35 0.03
N MET A 141 -13.95 -16.67 0.54
CA MET A 141 -14.08 -15.51 1.43
C MET A 141 -14.96 -15.74 2.67
N MET A 142 -15.17 -17.00 3.08
CA MET A 142 -16.06 -17.39 4.20
C MET A 142 -15.35 -17.49 5.55
N LYS A 143 -14.16 -16.87 5.70
CA LYS A 143 -13.30 -16.90 6.90
C LYS A 143 -12.84 -18.31 7.29
N GLU A 144 -11.59 -18.62 6.96
CA GLU A 144 -10.88 -19.84 7.44
C GLU A 144 -11.41 -21.19 6.90
N ILE A 145 -12.24 -21.17 5.84
CA ILE A 145 -12.81 -22.40 5.27
C ILE A 145 -11.91 -23.04 4.19
N CYS A 146 -11.62 -22.34 3.09
CA CYS A 146 -11.00 -22.98 1.91
C CYS A 146 -9.47 -22.91 1.84
N ALA A 147 -8.82 -22.12 2.72
CA ALA A 147 -7.38 -21.87 2.73
C ALA A 147 -6.73 -21.29 1.45
N GLN A 148 -7.48 -20.97 0.39
CA GLN A 148 -6.91 -20.32 -0.80
C GLN A 148 -6.17 -19.01 -0.46
N CYS A 149 -6.69 -18.27 0.52
CA CYS A 149 -6.16 -17.00 0.99
C CYS A 149 -5.12 -17.13 2.11
N VAL A 150 -4.54 -18.32 2.32
CA VAL A 150 -3.53 -18.50 3.35
C VAL A 150 -2.30 -17.65 3.03
N GLN A 151 -1.81 -16.94 4.04
CA GLN A 151 -0.61 -16.12 4.00
C GLN A 151 0.35 -16.60 5.07
N GLN A 152 1.61 -16.83 4.68
CA GLN A 152 2.65 -17.20 5.62
C GLN A 152 3.17 -15.98 6.37
N HIS A 153 3.33 -16.16 7.67
CA HIS A 153 4.03 -15.25 8.57
C HIS A 153 5.32 -15.90 9.05
N ILE A 154 6.39 -15.12 9.14
CA ILE A 154 7.70 -15.52 9.65
C ILE A 154 8.15 -14.48 10.67
N ASN A 155 8.39 -14.91 11.90
CA ASN A 155 9.08 -14.10 12.88
C ASN A 155 10.59 -14.15 12.60
N THR A 156 11.18 -13.03 12.19
CA THR A 156 12.61 -12.97 11.85
C THR A 156 13.54 -13.11 13.06
N GLU A 157 13.06 -12.85 14.27
CA GLU A 157 13.86 -12.98 15.50
C GLU A 157 13.90 -14.43 15.99
N THR A 158 12.77 -15.15 15.93
CA THR A 158 12.66 -16.52 16.45
C THR A 158 12.76 -17.60 15.37
N GLY A 159 12.54 -17.25 14.10
CA GLY A 159 12.41 -18.19 12.99
C GLY A 159 11.06 -18.92 12.94
N GLU A 160 10.14 -18.61 13.85
CA GLU A 160 8.83 -19.24 13.92
C GLU A 160 8.00 -18.91 12.68
N ARG A 161 7.29 -19.93 12.16
CA ARG A 161 6.40 -19.82 11.01
C ARG A 161 4.97 -20.05 11.45
N SER A 162 4.10 -19.13 11.08
CA SER A 162 2.65 -19.23 11.29
C SER A 162 1.89 -18.91 10.01
N PHE A 163 0.59 -19.15 10.01
CA PHE A 163 -0.26 -18.94 8.85
C PHE A 163 -1.50 -18.14 9.24
N VAL A 164 -1.83 -17.14 8.43
CA VAL A 164 -3.00 -16.29 8.60
C VAL A 164 -3.90 -16.45 7.37
N TYR A 165 -5.20 -16.58 7.57
CA TYR A 165 -6.16 -16.57 6.48
C TYR A 165 -6.51 -15.11 6.17
N SER A 166 -6.09 -14.60 5.01
CA SER A 166 -6.29 -13.19 4.65
C SER A 166 -7.77 -12.78 4.56
N CYS A 167 -8.70 -13.72 4.31
CA CYS A 167 -10.14 -13.43 4.40
C CYS A 167 -10.68 -13.26 5.83
N SER A 168 -9.94 -13.72 6.84
CA SER A 168 -10.21 -13.51 8.27
C SER A 168 -9.52 -12.25 8.77
N ASN A 169 -8.23 -12.07 8.42
CA ASN A 169 -7.47 -10.87 8.69
C ASN A 169 -6.64 -10.42 7.47
N GLN A 170 -7.15 -9.43 6.75
CA GLN A 170 -6.49 -8.88 5.55
C GLN A 170 -5.37 -7.89 5.90
N ASP A 171 -5.56 -7.11 6.96
CA ASP A 171 -4.64 -6.07 7.41
C ASP A 171 -3.62 -6.65 8.38
N GLN A 172 -2.47 -7.05 7.84
CA GLN A 172 -1.48 -7.85 8.56
C GLN A 172 -0.24 -7.01 8.89
N ASP A 173 0.42 -7.34 10.00
CA ASP A 173 1.64 -6.68 10.45
C ASP A 173 2.80 -6.96 9.50
N MET A 174 3.41 -5.89 8.99
CA MET A 174 4.53 -5.97 8.04
C MET A 174 5.79 -6.57 8.65
N GLU A 175 5.88 -6.70 9.98
CA GLU A 175 6.99 -7.41 10.62
C GLU A 175 7.02 -8.89 10.27
N PHE A 176 5.85 -9.52 10.12
CA PHE A 176 5.73 -10.96 9.98
C PHE A 176 5.42 -11.44 8.55
N ILE A 177 4.87 -10.58 7.68
CA ILE A 177 4.47 -11.01 6.33
C ILE A 177 5.66 -11.54 5.52
N ASP A 178 5.55 -12.79 5.03
CA ASP A 178 6.42 -13.31 3.97
C ASP A 178 5.93 -12.84 2.59
N PHE A 179 6.53 -11.76 2.08
CA PHE A 179 6.19 -11.19 0.78
C PHE A 179 6.60 -12.06 -0.40
N ASP A 180 7.62 -12.92 -0.25
CA ASP A 180 8.04 -13.82 -1.32
C ASP A 180 7.02 -14.95 -1.47
N PHE A 181 6.54 -15.50 -0.35
CA PHE A 181 5.41 -16.43 -0.33
C PHE A 181 4.16 -15.83 -0.99
N LEU A 182 3.83 -14.56 -0.67
CA LEU A 182 2.69 -13.86 -1.29
C LEU A 182 2.87 -13.74 -2.81
N SER A 183 4.05 -13.30 -3.26
CA SER A 183 4.38 -13.15 -4.69
C SER A 183 4.21 -14.47 -5.45
N GLU A 184 4.68 -15.59 -4.89
CA GLU A 184 4.53 -16.90 -5.54
C GLU A 184 3.07 -17.37 -5.55
N ARG A 185 2.31 -17.12 -4.48
CA ARG A 185 0.88 -17.46 -4.43
C ARG A 185 0.06 -16.69 -5.46
N LEU A 186 0.37 -15.42 -5.68
CA LEU A 186 -0.30 -14.59 -6.68
C LEU A 186 -0.07 -15.06 -8.12
N LYS A 187 1.01 -15.80 -8.41
CA LYS A 187 1.33 -16.28 -9.76
C LYS A 187 0.70 -17.62 -10.12
N GLN A 188 0.06 -18.29 -9.17
CA GLN A 188 -0.38 -19.68 -9.33
C GLN A 188 -1.34 -19.90 -10.51
N ASN A 189 -2.19 -18.91 -10.79
CA ASN A 189 -3.14 -18.99 -11.87
C ASN A 189 -2.66 -18.29 -13.15
N SER A 190 -1.39 -17.87 -13.23
CA SER A 190 -0.90 -17.02 -14.33
C SER A 190 -1.09 -17.62 -15.72
N LEU A 191 -0.95 -18.95 -15.87
CA LEU A 191 -1.24 -19.63 -17.14
C LEU A 191 -2.72 -19.50 -17.52
N GLN A 192 -3.63 -19.81 -16.59
CA GLN A 192 -5.07 -19.74 -16.82
C GLN A 192 -5.53 -18.30 -17.07
N GLU A 193 -4.99 -17.33 -16.35
CA GLU A 193 -5.26 -15.90 -16.54
C GLU A 193 -4.88 -15.45 -17.96
N LYS A 194 -3.69 -15.84 -18.44
CA LYS A 194 -3.22 -15.49 -19.80
C LYS A 194 -4.03 -16.17 -20.90
N LEU A 195 -4.37 -17.45 -20.72
CA LEU A 195 -5.22 -18.18 -21.66
C LEU A 195 -6.62 -17.54 -21.72
N THR A 196 -7.21 -17.23 -20.57
CA THR A 196 -8.52 -16.59 -20.47
C THR A 196 -8.51 -15.20 -21.12
N ALA A 197 -7.48 -14.38 -20.88
CA ALA A 197 -7.36 -13.08 -21.53
C ALA A 197 -7.30 -13.18 -23.06
N LYS A 198 -6.52 -14.15 -23.59
CA LYS A 198 -6.46 -14.41 -25.05
C LYS A 198 -7.80 -14.91 -25.60
N TRP A 199 -8.50 -15.74 -24.84
CA TRP A 199 -9.83 -16.22 -25.23
C TRP A 199 -10.86 -15.08 -25.29
N ILE A 200 -10.90 -14.21 -24.27
CA ILE A 200 -11.78 -13.04 -24.25
C ILE A 200 -11.49 -12.13 -25.45
N ASP A 201 -10.22 -11.84 -25.73
CA ASP A 201 -9.81 -11.03 -26.88
C ASP A 201 -10.21 -11.66 -28.23
N HIS A 202 -10.15 -12.99 -28.35
CA HIS A 202 -10.65 -13.69 -29.54
C HIS A 202 -12.17 -13.53 -29.73
N VAL A 203 -12.94 -13.69 -28.65
CA VAL A 203 -14.40 -13.60 -28.67
C VAL A 203 -14.90 -12.16 -28.85
N GLN A 204 -14.20 -11.14 -28.34
CA GLN A 204 -14.58 -9.73 -28.51
C GLN A 204 -14.32 -9.17 -29.91
N ARG A 205 -13.49 -9.82 -30.73
CA ARG A 205 -13.19 -9.42 -32.10
C ARG A 205 -14.21 -9.96 -33.12
N HIS A 206 -15.10 -10.85 -32.71
CA HIS A 206 -16.16 -11.46 -33.52
C HIS A 206 -17.53 -11.15 -32.91
#